data_AF-A0A645ILM7-F1
#
_entry.id   AF-A0A645ILM7-F1
#
_cell.length_a   1.000
_cell.length_b   1.000
_cell.length_c   1.000
_cell.angle_alpha   90.00
_cell.angle_beta   90.00
_cell.angle_gamma   90.00
#
_symmetry.space_group_name_H-M   'P 1'
#
loop_
_entity.id
_entity.type
_entity.pdbx_description
1 polymer ?
#
loop_
_entity_poly.entity_id
_entity_poly.type
_entity_poly.pdbx_seq_one_letter_code
_entity_poly.pdbx_strand_id
1 'polypeptide(L)'
;MSSLAGVQALRQDGAQVDDCLVIVSYGFAEARAAFAQAQVHLHTLTQFPIILEEALRLQKITSAQKVLIDDWFADPWGWAERHGFGKSERQK
;
A
#
# COMPACT_ATOMS: atom_id res chain seq x y z
N MET A 1 6.64 -2.46 12.39
CA MET A 1 7.98 -2.30 11.80
C MET A 1 7.82 -2.38 10.29
N SER A 2 8.33 -1.43 9.52
CA SER A 2 8.18 -1.39 8.06
C SER A 2 9.35 -2.09 7.36
N SER A 3 9.20 -2.44 6.08
CA SER A 3 10.30 -3.01 5.28
C SER A 3 11.54 -2.10 5.25
N LEU A 4 11.35 -0.78 5.12
CA LEU A 4 12.45 0.19 5.15
C LEU A 4 13.14 0.27 6.51
N ALA A 5 12.42 0.08 7.62
CA ALA A 5 13.06 -0.04 8.93
C ALA A 5 13.96 -1.28 9.01
N GLY A 6 13.55 -2.39 8.37
CA GLY A 6 14.39 -3.58 8.23
C GLY A 6 15.64 -3.34 7.40
N VAL A 7 15.52 -2.65 6.26
CA VAL A 7 16.67 -2.22 5.44
C VAL A 7 17.65 -1.39 6.27
N GLN A 8 17.15 -0.40 7.01
CA GLN A 8 17.99 0.47 7.83
C GLN A 8 18.74 -0.30 8.92
N ALA A 9 18.06 -1.22 9.61
CA ALA A 9 18.68 -2.05 10.64
C ALA A 9 19.82 -2.92 10.05
N LEU A 10 19.58 -3.59 8.92
CA LEU A 10 20.61 -4.40 8.25
C LEU A 10 21.82 -3.56 7.82
N ARG A 11 21.59 -2.36 7.29
CA ARG A 11 22.68 -1.44 6.91
C ARG A 11 23.47 -0.93 8.11
N GLN A 12 22.83 -0.70 9.26
CA GLN A 12 23.51 -0.34 10.51
C GLN A 12 24.45 -1.44 10.99
N ASP A 13 24.11 -2.70 10.73
CA ASP A 13 24.95 -3.86 11.02
C ASP A 13 25.99 -4.15 9.91
N GLY A 14 26.16 -3.24 8.96
CA GLY A 14 27.20 -3.31 7.92
C GLY A 14 26.81 -4.11 6.68
N ALA A 15 25.56 -4.56 6.55
CA ALA A 15 25.09 -5.24 5.34
C ALA A 15 24.85 -4.24 4.19
N GLN A 16 25.14 -4.69 2.97
CA GLN A 16 24.69 -4.02 1.76
C GLN A 16 23.30 -4.53 1.39
N VAL A 17 22.35 -3.61 1.22
CA VAL A 17 20.95 -3.94 0.89
C VAL A 17 20.50 -3.03 -0.25
N ASP A 18 20.52 -3.56 -1.46
CA ASP A 18 20.19 -2.81 -2.68
C ASP A 18 18.79 -3.15 -3.21
N ASP A 19 18.23 -4.29 -2.79
CA ASP A 19 16.96 -4.81 -3.28
C ASP A 19 16.03 -5.19 -2.12
N CYS A 20 14.73 -5.01 -2.34
CA CYS A 20 13.67 -5.51 -1.46
C CYS A 20 12.61 -6.20 -2.30
N LEU A 21 12.43 -7.50 -2.12
CA LEU A 21 11.35 -8.27 -2.74
C LEU A 21 10.16 -8.35 -1.80
N VAL A 22 8.97 -8.02 -2.31
CA VAL A 22 7.70 -8.17 -1.59
C VAL A 22 6.70 -9.00 -2.40
N ILE A 23 5.82 -9.69 -1.68
CA ILE A 23 4.78 -10.53 -2.30
C ILE A 23 3.74 -9.64 -2.97
N VAL A 24 3.22 -8.64 -2.26
CA VAL A 24 2.19 -7.71 -2.73
C VAL A 24 2.55 -6.29 -2.38
N SER A 25 2.25 -5.35 -3.28
CA SER A 25 2.30 -3.92 -3.01
C SER A 25 1.00 -3.24 -3.43
N TYR A 26 0.57 -2.27 -2.63
CA TYR A 26 -0.50 -1.34 -3.02
C TYR A 26 -0.04 -0.36 -4.10
N GLY A 27 1.26 -0.21 -4.36
CA GLY A 27 1.73 0.67 -5.43
C GLY A 27 1.44 2.15 -5.19
N PHE A 28 1.40 2.59 -3.93
CA PHE A 28 1.29 4.01 -3.59
C PHE A 28 2.57 4.77 -3.94
N ALA A 29 2.42 6.03 -4.35
CA ALA A 29 3.53 6.85 -4.83
C ALA A 29 4.53 7.14 -3.70
N GLU A 30 4.03 7.32 -2.48
CA GLU A 30 4.79 7.57 -1.27
C GLU A 30 5.72 6.41 -0.95
N ALA A 31 5.23 5.16 -1.10
CA ALA A 31 6.06 3.98 -0.91
C ALA A 31 7.17 3.92 -1.96
N ARG A 32 6.85 4.11 -3.25
CA ARG A 32 7.87 4.14 -4.32
C ARG A 32 8.92 5.22 -4.07
N ALA A 33 8.51 6.41 -3.68
CA ALA A 33 9.42 7.52 -3.37
C ALA A 33 10.33 7.17 -2.18
N ALA A 34 9.78 6.57 -1.13
CA ALA A 34 10.56 6.19 0.05
C ALA A 34 11.62 5.12 -0.27
N PHE A 35 11.29 4.10 -1.07
CA PHE A 35 12.26 3.10 -1.53
C PHE A 35 13.33 3.69 -2.46
N ALA A 36 12.94 4.58 -3.38
CA ALA A 36 13.89 5.28 -4.25
C ALA A 36 14.86 6.17 -3.46
N GLN A 37 14.36 6.92 -2.47
CA GLN A 37 15.19 7.73 -1.57
C GLN A 37 16.13 6.88 -0.72
N ALA A 38 15.69 5.71 -0.29
CA ALA A 38 16.53 4.74 0.41
C ALA A 38 17.55 4.05 -0.52
N GLN A 39 17.52 4.31 -1.83
CA GLN A 39 18.33 3.62 -2.83
C GLN A 39 18.17 2.10 -2.73
N VAL A 40 16.92 1.66 -2.67
CA VAL A 40 16.55 0.24 -2.67
C VAL A 40 15.59 -0.01 -3.82
N HIS A 41 15.92 -0.94 -4.69
CA HIS A 41 15.04 -1.41 -5.74
C HIS A 41 13.94 -2.29 -5.15
N LEU A 42 12.69 -1.83 -5.27
CA LEU A 42 11.53 -2.57 -4.80
C LEU A 42 11.01 -3.49 -5.91
N HIS A 43 11.05 -4.79 -5.67
CA HIS A 43 10.49 -5.84 -6.52
C HIS A 43 9.16 -6.31 -5.95
N THR A 44 8.14 -6.48 -6.79
CA THR A 44 6.81 -6.92 -6.36
C THR A 44 6.38 -8.14 -7.17
N LEU A 45 6.00 -9.23 -6.52
CA LEU A 45 5.46 -10.39 -7.25
C LEU A 45 4.08 -10.09 -7.86
N THR A 46 3.26 -9.31 -7.17
CA THR A 46 1.98 -8.80 -7.69
C THR A 46 1.61 -7.46 -7.07
N GLN A 47 0.61 -6.81 -7.64
CA GLN A 47 0.08 -5.53 -7.19
C GLN A 47 -1.38 -5.68 -6.76
N PHE A 48 -1.80 -4.86 -5.80
CA PHE A 48 -3.17 -4.91 -5.28
C PHE A 48 -4.27 -4.79 -6.36
N PRO A 49 -4.15 -3.93 -7.39
CA PRO A 49 -5.13 -3.90 -8.49
C PRO A 49 -5.33 -5.25 -9.20
N ILE A 50 -4.24 -6.00 -9.41
CA ILE A 50 -4.30 -7.34 -10.03
C ILE A 50 -5.07 -8.32 -9.12
N ILE A 51 -4.83 -8.26 -7.81
CA ILE A 51 -5.57 -9.07 -6.84
C ILE A 51 -7.05 -8.71 -6.85
N LEU A 52 -7.38 -7.43 -6.97
CA LEU A 52 -8.76 -6.95 -6.97
C LEU A 52 -9.54 -7.41 -8.22
N GLU A 53 -8.90 -7.36 -9.38
CA GLU A 53 -9.44 -7.90 -10.63
C GLU A 53 -9.70 -9.40 -10.52
N GLU A 54 -8.74 -10.15 -9.97
CA GLU A 54 -8.88 -11.59 -9.77
C GLU A 54 -9.99 -11.93 -8.77
N ALA A 55 -10.13 -11.16 -7.69
CA ALA A 55 -11.21 -11.32 -6.72
C ALA A 55 -12.59 -11.09 -7.35
N LEU A 56 -12.73 -10.11 -8.26
CA LEU A 56 -13.96 -9.90 -9.02
C LEU A 56 -14.22 -11.08 -9.96
N ARG A 57 -13.21 -11.56 -10.69
CA ARG A 57 -13.30 -12.70 -11.61
C ARG A 57 -13.74 -13.97 -10.90
N LEU A 58 -13.22 -14.21 -9.69
CA LEU A 58 -13.56 -15.33 -8.82
C LEU A 58 -14.87 -15.13 -8.04
N GLN A 59 -15.60 -14.04 -8.28
CA GLN A 59 -16.84 -13.69 -7.58
C GLN A 59 -16.68 -13.63 -6.05
N LYS A 60 -15.47 -13.29 -5.56
CA LYS A 60 -15.20 -13.06 -4.13
C LYS A 60 -15.67 -11.68 -3.68
N ILE A 61 -15.80 -10.77 -4.63
CA ILE A 61 -16.41 -9.46 -4.46
C ILE A 61 -17.40 -9.18 -5.59
N THR A 62 -18.34 -8.28 -5.36
CA THR A 62 -19.24 -7.78 -6.39
C THR A 62 -18.65 -6.58 -7.13
N SER A 63 -19.20 -6.24 -8.29
CA SER A 63 -18.82 -5.02 -9.01
C SER A 63 -19.02 -3.76 -8.17
N ALA A 64 -20.08 -3.70 -7.35
CA ALA A 64 -20.33 -2.57 -6.46
C ALA A 64 -19.25 -2.45 -5.36
N GLN A 65 -18.82 -3.58 -4.79
CA GLN A 65 -17.70 -3.59 -3.83
C GLN A 65 -16.38 -3.19 -4.50
N LYS A 66 -16.14 -3.62 -5.74
CA LYS A 66 -14.96 -3.19 -6.50
C LYS A 66 -14.94 -1.67 -6.68
N VAL A 67 -16.06 -1.06 -7.08
CA VAL A 67 -16.17 0.40 -7.22
C VAL A 67 -15.82 1.13 -5.92
N LEU A 68 -16.29 0.62 -4.78
CA LEU A 68 -15.96 1.20 -3.48
C LEU A 68 -14.46 1.12 -3.17
N ILE A 69 -13.83 -0.01 -3.48
CA ILE A 69 -12.38 -0.22 -3.27
C ILE A 69 -11.56 0.62 -4.25
N ASP A 70 -12.00 0.76 -5.50
CA ASP A 70 -11.35 1.62 -6.50
C ASP A 70 -11.39 3.09 -6.07
N ASP A 71 -12.53 3.57 -5.54
CA ASP A 71 -12.65 4.93 -4.99
C ASP A 71 -11.74 5.15 -3.78
N TRP A 72 -11.63 4.14 -2.90
CA TRP A 72 -10.64 4.16 -1.83
C TRP A 72 -9.22 4.21 -2.37
N PHE A 73 -8.90 3.43 -3.39
CA PHE A 73 -7.55 3.38 -3.96
C PHE A 73 -7.15 4.71 -4.64
N ALA A 74 -8.11 5.47 -5.16
CA ALA A 74 -7.89 6.77 -5.79
C ALA A 74 -7.44 7.86 -4.80
N ASP A 75 -7.99 7.85 -3.59
CA ASP A 75 -7.57 8.73 -2.50
C ASP A 75 -7.84 8.05 -1.16
N PRO A 76 -6.92 7.19 -0.69
CA PRO A 76 -7.11 6.38 0.51
C PRO A 76 -7.08 7.22 1.79
N TRP A 77 -6.45 8.39 1.73
CA TRP A 77 -6.26 9.28 2.87
C TRP A 77 -7.49 10.15 3.12
N GLY A 78 -8.14 10.65 2.06
CA GLY A 78 -9.39 11.41 2.14
C GLY A 78 -10.64 10.53 2.14
N TRP A 79 -10.55 9.25 1.77
CA TRP A 79 -11.72 8.38 1.57
C TRP A 79 -12.68 8.36 2.75
N ALA A 80 -12.14 8.22 3.97
CA ALA A 80 -12.92 8.15 5.19
C ALA A 80 -13.73 9.43 5.43
N GLU A 81 -13.14 10.60 5.19
CA GLU A 81 -13.83 11.88 5.31
C GLU A 81 -14.93 12.03 4.24
N ARG A 82 -14.64 11.71 2.97
CA ARG A 82 -15.63 11.73 1.87
C ARG A 82 -16.84 10.83 2.12
N HIS A 83 -16.66 9.78 2.92
CA HIS A 83 -17.70 8.80 3.26
C HIS A 83 -18.30 9.00 4.67
N GLY A 84 -18.00 10.12 5.35
CA GLY A 84 -18.58 10.45 6.65
C GLY A 84 -18.02 9.67 7.84
N PHE A 85 -16.88 9.01 7.67
CA PHE A 85 -16.11 8.35 8.74
C PHE A 85 -15.02 9.26 9.34
N GLY A 86 -14.97 10.54 8.93
CA GLY A 86 -14.08 11.56 9.52
C GLY A 86 -14.33 11.73 11.03
N LYS A 87 -13.30 12.18 11.75
CA LYS A 87 -13.32 12.27 13.23
C LYS A 87 -14.60 12.95 13.73
N SER A 88 -15.43 12.22 14.48
CA SER A 88 -16.49 12.82 15.26
C SER A 88 -15.87 13.81 16.25
N GLU A 89 -16.48 14.99 16.35
CA GLU A 89 -16.18 15.95 17.40
C GLU A 89 -16.25 15.21 18.75
N ARG A 90 -15.10 15.05 19.42
CA ARG A 90 -15.12 14.71 20.84
C ARG A 90 -15.73 15.92 21.54
N GLN A 91 -17.00 15.77 21.89
CA GLN A 91 -17.76 16.65 22.78
C GLN A 91 -16.88 17.01 23.99
N LYS A 92 -16.69 18.31 24.19
CA LYS A 92 -16.26 18.88 25.46
C LYS A 92 -17.33 18.65 26.51
#